data_AF-A0A9W7PQR3-F1
#
_entry.id   AF-A0A9W7PQR3-F1
#
_cell.length_a   1.000
_cell.length_b   1.000
_cell.length_c   1.000
_cell.angle_alpha   90.00
_cell.angle_beta   90.00
_cell.angle_gamma   90.00
#
_symmetry.space_group_name_H-M   'P 1'
#
loop_
_entity.id
_entity.type
_entity.pdbx_description
1 polymer ?
#
loop_
_entity_poly.entity_id
_entity_poly.type
_entity_poly.pdbx_seq_one_letter_code
_entity_poly.pdbx_strand_id
1 'polypeptide(L)'
;MSKKEGCSIGEFSKRTGTSIRTLQYYDEIGLLKPEKNVSSGHRVYKGKDILELQKIVSLKVLGYSLEEIRVMLTIPSLNVSLKETLEQQRKAFEEKKKHIEVSIKALERTRVCLEEDEELDSDILMSLINSIQKENEQSLWLEGYVSKELANGLYNKPEEEGIALDKEFVRLAKEVKRLFGREIEDSEVQKLVDEHMKATLKYVGEETMYSLGKLENVEEQYNNMMPSPYTEEEEAWLNDAMEYYMIRNGMYSPPQ
;
A
#
# COMPACT_ATOMS: atom_id res chain seq x y z
N MET A 1 8.33 53.14 3.49
CA MET A 1 7.37 52.15 2.96
C MET A 1 6.49 51.68 4.11
N SER A 2 5.20 52.03 4.09
CA SER A 2 4.27 51.79 5.21
C SER A 2 3.95 50.30 5.34
N LYS A 3 4.31 49.67 6.46
CA LYS A 3 3.83 48.33 6.84
C LYS A 3 2.32 48.42 7.03
N LYS A 4 1.51 47.86 6.13
CA LYS A 4 0.07 47.64 6.40
C LYS A 4 -0.03 46.80 7.69
N GLU A 5 -0.60 47.38 8.75
CA GLU A 5 -0.74 46.74 10.08
C GLU A 5 -1.75 45.58 10.12
N GLY A 6 -2.35 45.24 9.00
CA GLY A 6 -3.21 44.08 8.80
C GLY A 6 -3.95 44.17 7.47
N CYS A 7 -4.68 43.13 7.11
CA CYS A 7 -5.45 43.05 5.87
C CYS A 7 -6.86 42.53 6.14
N SER A 8 -7.80 42.84 5.24
CA SER A 8 -9.18 42.34 5.32
C SER A 8 -9.26 40.85 5.02
N ILE A 9 -10.37 40.20 5.36
CA ILE A 9 -10.58 38.78 5.04
C ILE A 9 -10.49 38.49 3.53
N GLY A 10 -10.93 39.43 2.67
CA GLY A 10 -10.86 39.28 1.22
C GLY A 10 -9.42 39.39 0.70
N GLU A 11 -8.63 40.32 1.23
CA GLU A 11 -7.19 40.41 0.94
C GLU A 11 -6.45 39.17 1.46
N PHE A 12 -6.78 38.70 2.68
CA PHE A 12 -6.16 37.52 3.28
C PHE A 12 -6.48 36.24 2.52
N SER A 13 -7.74 36.07 2.09
CA SER A 13 -8.18 34.96 1.26
C SER A 13 -7.40 34.92 -0.06
N LYS A 14 -7.30 36.05 -0.77
CA LYS A 14 -6.51 36.13 -2.02
C LYS A 14 -5.03 35.81 -1.82
N ARG A 15 -4.45 36.23 -0.69
CA ARG A 15 -3.02 35.99 -0.39
C ARG A 15 -2.72 34.54 0.01
N THR A 16 -3.67 33.86 0.65
CA THR A 16 -3.46 32.52 1.24
C THR A 16 -4.08 31.40 0.40
N GLY A 17 -4.90 31.73 -0.59
CA GLY A 17 -5.67 30.74 -1.36
C GLY A 17 -6.78 30.06 -0.56
N THR A 18 -6.99 30.44 0.70
CA THR A 18 -8.03 29.87 1.55
C THR A 18 -9.34 30.61 1.31
N SER A 19 -10.43 29.88 1.08
CA SER A 19 -11.74 30.49 0.82
C SER A 19 -12.20 31.36 2.01
N ILE A 20 -12.93 32.44 1.72
CA ILE A 20 -13.51 33.30 2.77
C ILE A 20 -14.37 32.47 3.73
N ARG A 21 -15.15 31.50 3.20
CA ARG A 21 -16.00 30.61 4.00
C ARG A 21 -15.18 29.77 4.99
N THR A 22 -14.04 29.23 4.55
CA THR A 22 -13.13 28.46 5.41
C THR A 22 -12.53 29.34 6.51
N LEU A 23 -12.12 30.57 6.18
CA LEU A 23 -11.58 31.52 7.15
C LEU A 23 -12.62 31.94 8.19
N GLN A 24 -13.87 32.19 7.77
CA GLN A 24 -14.99 32.46 8.67
C GLN A 24 -15.23 31.27 9.60
N TYR A 25 -15.28 30.06 9.05
CA TYR A 25 -15.46 28.85 9.84
C TYR A 25 -14.34 28.67 10.87
N TYR A 26 -13.07 28.90 10.50
CA TYR A 26 -11.94 28.84 11.43
C TYR A 26 -12.02 29.89 12.54
N ASP A 27 -12.54 31.09 12.27
CA ASP A 27 -12.81 32.10 13.30
C ASP A 27 -13.97 31.68 14.23
N GLU A 28 -15.06 31.16 13.66
CA GLU A 28 -16.24 30.68 14.39
C GLU A 28 -15.89 29.57 15.38
N ILE A 29 -15.15 28.55 14.93
CA ILE A 29 -14.66 27.49 15.80
C ILE A 29 -13.42 27.91 16.58
N GLY A 30 -12.99 29.18 16.51
CA GLY A 30 -11.87 29.72 17.27
C GLY A 30 -10.54 28.98 17.04
N LEU A 31 -10.33 28.49 15.82
CA LEU A 31 -9.09 27.86 15.37
C LEU A 31 -8.10 28.89 14.82
N LEU A 32 -8.59 29.91 14.12
CA LEU A 32 -7.82 31.07 13.67
C LEU A 32 -8.53 32.33 14.15
N LYS A 33 -7.95 33.05 15.12
CA LYS A 33 -8.62 34.17 15.81
C LYS A 33 -7.98 35.52 15.45
N PRO A 34 -8.34 36.13 14.30
CA PRO A 34 -7.86 37.45 13.95
C PRO A 34 -8.44 38.53 14.89
N GLU A 35 -7.67 39.61 15.05
CA GLU A 35 -8.09 40.75 15.86
C GLU A 35 -9.28 41.47 15.23
N LYS A 36 -10.08 42.17 16.06
CA LYS A 36 -11.13 43.07 15.57
C LYS A 36 -10.58 44.49 15.48
N ASN A 37 -10.88 45.18 14.39
CA ASN A 37 -10.68 46.60 14.28
C ASN A 37 -11.61 47.32 15.29
N VAL A 38 -11.04 48.19 16.11
CA VAL A 38 -11.77 48.89 17.18
C VAL A 38 -12.81 49.87 16.62
N SER A 39 -12.56 50.48 15.46
CA SER A 39 -13.47 51.49 14.88
C SER A 39 -14.55 50.90 13.97
N SER A 40 -14.25 49.83 13.23
CA SER A 40 -15.20 49.24 12.27
C SER A 40 -15.79 47.88 12.70
N GLY A 41 -15.25 47.25 13.74
CA GLY A 41 -15.66 45.92 14.20
C GLY A 41 -15.25 44.76 13.28
N HIS A 42 -14.70 45.04 12.10
CA HIS A 42 -14.26 44.03 11.14
C HIS A 42 -12.99 43.29 11.57
N ARG A 43 -12.83 42.05 11.11
CA ARG A 43 -11.61 41.25 11.34
C ARG A 43 -10.41 41.84 10.59
N VAL A 44 -9.26 41.86 11.26
CA VAL A 44 -7.98 42.33 10.75
C VAL A 44 -6.96 41.22 10.89
N TYR A 45 -6.45 40.75 9.75
CA TYR A 45 -5.47 39.67 9.69
C TYR A 45 -4.05 40.22 9.57
N LYS A 46 -3.16 39.78 10.45
CA LYS A 46 -1.76 40.19 10.57
C LYS A 46 -0.80 39.08 10.14
N GLY A 47 0.50 39.36 10.14
CA GLY A 47 1.53 38.39 9.78
C GLY A 47 1.51 37.12 10.63
N LYS A 48 1.20 37.22 11.94
CA LYS A 48 1.05 36.07 12.84
C LYS A 48 -0.06 35.11 12.39
N ASP A 49 -1.16 35.66 11.86
CA ASP A 49 -2.32 34.87 11.44
C ASP A 49 -2.01 34.06 10.18
N ILE A 50 -1.05 34.51 9.36
CA ILE A 50 -0.54 33.72 8.23
C ILE A 50 0.21 32.49 8.74
N LEU A 51 1.07 32.67 9.75
CA LEU A 51 1.84 31.55 10.31
C LEU A 51 0.92 30.54 10.99
N GLU A 52 -0.10 31.01 11.69
CA GLU A 52 -1.10 30.17 12.35
C GLU A 52 -1.98 29.44 11.33
N LEU A 53 -2.43 30.12 10.27
CA LEU A 53 -3.12 29.47 9.16
C LEU A 53 -2.25 28.39 8.50
N GLN A 54 -0.95 28.65 8.28
CA GLN A 54 -0.05 27.65 7.71
C GLN A 54 0.06 26.42 8.60
N LYS A 55 0.19 26.56 9.93
CA LYS A 55 0.16 25.43 10.86
C LYS A 55 -1.15 24.62 10.75
N ILE A 56 -2.29 25.30 10.70
CA ILE A 56 -3.61 24.65 10.54
C ILE A 56 -3.66 23.84 9.23
N VAL A 57 -3.26 24.45 8.12
CA VAL A 57 -3.26 23.79 6.79
C VAL A 57 -2.32 22.59 6.79
N SER A 58 -1.11 22.72 7.35
CA SER A 58 -0.15 21.63 7.46
C SER A 58 -0.70 20.45 8.26
N LEU A 59 -1.32 20.70 9.41
CA LEU A 59 -1.89 19.63 10.22
C LEU A 59 -3.14 19.02 9.58
N LYS A 60 -3.96 19.81 8.87
CA LYS A 60 -5.09 19.26 8.09
C LYS A 60 -4.64 18.30 7.01
N VAL A 61 -3.53 18.61 6.34
CA VAL A 61 -2.92 17.73 5.32
C VAL A 61 -2.45 16.41 5.91
N LEU A 62 -1.92 16.44 7.14
CA LEU A 62 -1.47 15.26 7.87
C LEU A 62 -2.63 14.36 8.33
N GLY A 63 -3.88 14.77 8.11
CA GLY A 63 -5.08 13.98 8.42
C GLY A 63 -5.73 14.32 9.75
N TYR A 64 -5.17 15.25 10.53
CA TYR A 64 -5.79 15.68 11.78
C TYR A 64 -7.14 16.37 11.55
N SER A 65 -8.10 16.06 12.42
CA SER A 65 -9.36 16.78 12.54
C SER A 65 -9.15 18.21 13.05
N LEU A 66 -10.12 19.10 12.83
CA LEU A 66 -9.98 20.49 13.28
C LEU A 66 -9.96 20.59 14.81
N GLU A 67 -10.66 19.69 15.49
CA GLU A 67 -10.64 19.51 16.94
C GLU A 67 -9.24 19.15 17.46
N GLU A 68 -8.59 18.14 16.86
CA GLU A 68 -7.22 17.76 17.24
C GLU A 68 -6.23 18.91 17.02
N ILE A 69 -6.34 19.60 15.88
CA ILE A 69 -5.50 20.76 15.57
C ILE A 69 -5.68 21.86 16.61
N ARG A 70 -6.91 22.13 17.03
CA ARG A 70 -7.20 23.14 18.05
C ARG A 70 -6.50 22.81 19.37
N VAL A 71 -6.55 21.55 19.80
CA VAL A 71 -5.86 21.08 21.01
C VAL A 71 -4.35 21.26 20.85
N MET A 72 -3.77 20.82 19.73
CA MET A 72 -2.34 20.93 19.47
C MET A 72 -1.83 22.37 19.47
N LEU A 73 -2.59 23.30 18.90
CA LEU A 73 -2.22 24.72 18.87
C LEU A 73 -2.29 25.41 20.24
N THR A 74 -3.04 24.86 21.20
CA THR A 74 -3.16 25.42 22.55
C THR A 74 -2.07 25.00 23.52
N ILE A 75 -1.26 23.99 23.18
CA ILE A 75 -0.25 23.40 24.07
C ILE A 75 1.10 24.09 23.85
N PRO A 76 1.63 24.89 24.81
CA PRO A 76 2.88 25.64 24.63
C PRO A 76 4.13 24.76 24.47
N SER A 77 4.09 23.52 24.97
CA SER A 77 5.17 22.53 24.80
C SER A 77 5.17 21.85 23.43
N LEU A 78 4.08 21.93 22.68
CA LEU A 78 3.95 21.46 21.29
C LEU A 78 4.26 22.57 20.29
N ASN A 79 5.01 23.60 20.68
CA ASN A 79 5.43 24.69 19.81
C ASN A 79 6.56 24.21 18.88
N VAL A 80 6.27 23.18 18.10
CA VAL A 80 7.05 22.68 16.97
C VAL A 80 7.24 23.85 16.02
N SER A 81 8.47 24.08 15.60
CA SER A 81 8.77 25.17 14.68
C SER A 81 7.98 24.97 13.37
N LEU A 82 7.63 26.07 12.70
CA LEU A 82 6.99 25.99 11.39
C LEU A 82 7.84 25.14 10.42
N LYS A 83 9.18 25.23 10.54
CA LYS A 83 10.12 24.42 9.75
C LYS A 83 9.96 22.92 10.00
N GLU A 84 9.92 22.48 11.25
CA GLU A 84 9.74 21.06 11.59
C GLU A 84 8.36 20.54 11.14
N THR A 85 7.31 21.36 11.28
CA THR A 85 5.96 21.03 10.81
C THR A 85 5.93 20.84 9.29
N LEU A 86 6.59 21.74 8.54
CA LEU A 86 6.70 21.66 7.09
C LEU A 86 7.52 20.43 6.64
N GLU A 87 8.59 20.08 7.34
CA GLU A 87 9.37 18.86 7.04
C GLU A 87 8.58 17.58 7.31
N GLN A 88 7.81 17.52 8.41
CA GLN A 88 6.91 16.39 8.68
C GLN A 88 5.82 16.28 7.60
N GLN A 89 5.25 17.40 7.18
CA GLN A 89 4.28 17.45 6.09
C GLN A 89 4.88 16.98 4.76
N ARG A 90 6.10 17.42 4.43
CA ARG A 90 6.83 16.97 3.23
C ARG A 90 7.00 15.45 3.25
N LYS A 91 7.48 14.88 4.36
CA LYS A 91 7.64 13.43 4.51
C LYS A 91 6.34 12.66 4.34
N ALA A 92 5.26 13.10 5.00
CA ALA A 92 3.96 12.45 4.87
C ALA A 92 3.41 12.53 3.43
N PHE A 93 3.66 13.62 2.71
CA PHE A 93 3.30 13.71 1.29
C PHE A 93 4.18 12.82 0.40
N GLU A 94 5.47 12.71 0.68
CA GLU A 94 6.37 11.79 -0.02
C GLU A 94 5.94 10.33 0.18
N GLU A 95 5.53 9.95 1.39
CA GLU A 95 4.97 8.62 1.70
C GLU A 95 3.64 8.39 0.96
N LYS A 96 2.72 9.36 0.97
CA LYS A 96 1.47 9.28 0.19
C LYS A 96 1.74 9.16 -1.31
N LYS A 97 2.69 9.93 -1.84
CA LYS A 97 3.10 9.86 -3.24
C LYS A 97 3.60 8.45 -3.57
N LYS A 98 4.50 7.89 -2.76
CA LYS A 98 5.00 6.52 -2.93
C LYS A 98 3.86 5.50 -2.91
N HIS A 99 2.91 5.63 -1.99
CA HIS A 99 1.76 4.73 -1.93
C HIS A 99 0.85 4.83 -3.16
N ILE A 100 0.60 6.04 -3.67
CA ILE A 100 -0.16 6.27 -4.90
C ILE A 100 0.58 5.67 -6.10
N GLU A 101 1.90 5.85 -6.21
CA GLU A 101 2.71 5.27 -7.29
C GLU A 101 2.66 3.74 -7.27
N VAL A 102 2.75 3.11 -6.09
CA VAL A 102 2.57 1.65 -5.94
C VAL A 102 1.17 1.21 -6.34
N SER A 103 0.14 1.97 -5.95
CA SER A 103 -1.26 1.66 -6.31
C SER A 103 -1.50 1.75 -7.82
N ILE A 104 -0.95 2.77 -8.48
CA ILE A 104 -1.01 2.91 -9.94
C ILE A 104 -0.32 1.73 -10.61
N LYS A 105 0.90 1.38 -10.19
CA LYS A 105 1.63 0.21 -10.71
C LYS A 105 0.80 -1.08 -10.58
N ALA A 106 0.19 -1.31 -9.43
CA ALA A 106 -0.65 -2.48 -9.19
C ALA A 106 -1.86 -2.52 -10.13
N LEU A 107 -2.56 -1.40 -10.33
CA LEU A 107 -3.70 -1.31 -11.24
C LEU A 107 -3.28 -1.50 -12.70
N GLU A 108 -2.16 -0.91 -13.12
CA GLU A 108 -1.67 -1.05 -14.50
C GLU A 108 -1.25 -2.49 -14.82
N ARG A 109 -0.48 -3.13 -13.94
CA ARG A 109 -0.09 -4.55 -14.08
C ARG A 109 -1.31 -5.47 -14.08
N THR A 110 -2.23 -5.26 -13.15
CA THR A 110 -3.49 -6.02 -13.09
C THR A 110 -4.28 -5.86 -14.39
N ARG A 111 -4.42 -4.62 -14.90
CA ARG A 111 -5.11 -4.35 -16.17
C ARG A 111 -4.46 -5.07 -17.36
N VAL A 112 -3.14 -5.20 -17.40
CA VAL A 112 -2.42 -5.93 -18.46
C VAL A 112 -2.62 -7.46 -18.34
N CYS A 113 -2.93 -7.96 -17.14
CA CYS A 113 -3.24 -9.36 -16.89
C CYS A 113 -4.70 -9.72 -17.21
N LEU A 114 -5.60 -8.74 -17.23
CA LEU A 114 -6.97 -8.92 -17.69
C LEU A 114 -6.99 -8.96 -19.23
N GLU A 115 -7.58 -10.01 -19.80
CA GLU A 115 -7.85 -10.09 -21.24
C GLU A 115 -9.04 -9.19 -21.60
N GLU A 116 -9.18 -8.79 -22.88
CA GLU A 116 -10.14 -7.75 -23.30
C GLU A 116 -11.62 -8.09 -23.03
N ASP A 117 -11.99 -9.36 -22.83
CA ASP A 117 -13.38 -9.83 -22.69
C ASP A 117 -13.60 -10.79 -21.50
N GLU A 118 -12.68 -10.85 -20.52
CA GLU A 118 -12.74 -11.86 -19.46
C GLU A 118 -13.03 -11.27 -18.07
N GLU A 119 -14.09 -11.77 -17.42
CA GLU A 119 -14.33 -11.52 -16.00
C GLU A 119 -13.34 -12.36 -15.18
N LEU A 120 -12.53 -11.70 -14.34
CA LEU A 120 -11.66 -12.37 -13.40
C LEU A 120 -12.40 -12.60 -12.08
N ASP A 121 -12.26 -13.80 -11.52
CA ASP A 121 -12.71 -14.13 -10.18
C ASP A 121 -12.18 -13.10 -9.15
N SER A 122 -13.05 -12.66 -8.24
CA SER A 122 -12.71 -11.57 -7.31
C SER A 122 -11.58 -11.92 -6.36
N ASP A 123 -11.44 -13.20 -5.98
CA ASP A 123 -10.40 -13.62 -5.05
C ASP A 123 -9.04 -13.64 -5.75
N ILE A 124 -9.00 -14.06 -7.02
CA ILE A 124 -7.79 -13.95 -7.87
C ILE A 124 -7.39 -12.49 -8.06
N LEU A 125 -8.36 -11.61 -8.36
CA LEU A 125 -8.11 -10.18 -8.55
C LEU A 125 -7.55 -9.53 -7.28
N MET A 126 -8.19 -9.79 -6.13
CA MET A 126 -7.77 -9.22 -4.85
C MET A 126 -6.40 -9.75 -4.42
N SER A 127 -6.13 -11.04 -4.63
CA SER A 127 -4.83 -11.65 -4.36
C SER A 127 -3.72 -11.01 -5.21
N LEU A 128 -3.95 -10.84 -6.51
CA LEU A 128 -2.98 -10.23 -7.42
C LEU A 128 -2.69 -8.77 -7.04
N ILE A 129 -3.72 -7.96 -6.83
CA ILE A 129 -3.56 -6.54 -6.46
C ILE A 129 -2.79 -6.41 -5.15
N ASN A 130 -3.16 -7.20 -4.12
CA ASN A 130 -2.48 -7.14 -2.84
C ASN A 130 -1.02 -7.59 -2.95
N SER A 131 -0.75 -8.66 -3.70
CA SER A 131 0.61 -9.14 -3.93
C SER A 131 1.49 -8.05 -4.55
N ILE A 132 1.02 -7.39 -5.62
CA ILE A 132 1.78 -6.31 -6.28
C ILE A 132 1.98 -5.10 -5.34
N GLN A 133 0.96 -4.72 -4.57
CA GLN A 133 1.07 -3.60 -3.62
C GLN A 133 2.05 -3.89 -2.48
N LYS A 134 2.24 -5.17 -2.14
CA LYS A 134 3.05 -5.63 -1.02
C LYS A 134 4.45 -6.12 -1.41
N GLU A 135 4.83 -6.11 -2.69
CA GLU A 135 6.16 -6.55 -3.18
C GLU A 135 7.34 -6.02 -2.35
N ASN A 136 7.30 -4.74 -1.98
CA ASN A 136 8.37 -4.15 -1.17
C ASN A 136 8.37 -4.66 0.28
N GLU A 137 7.20 -4.91 0.87
CA GLU A 137 7.09 -5.51 2.20
C GLU A 137 7.53 -6.98 2.18
N GLN A 138 7.12 -7.72 1.15
CA GLN A 138 7.51 -9.12 0.92
C GLN A 138 9.03 -9.25 0.72
N SER A 139 9.65 -8.35 -0.06
CA SER A 139 11.10 -8.29 -0.27
C SER A 139 11.84 -8.03 1.04
N LEU A 140 11.43 -7.01 1.80
CA LEU A 140 12.04 -6.68 3.09
C LEU A 140 11.88 -7.80 4.12
N TRP A 141 10.73 -8.45 4.14
CA TRP A 141 10.50 -9.62 4.97
C TRP A 141 11.44 -10.76 4.57
N LEU A 142 11.59 -11.03 3.28
CA LEU A 142 12.42 -12.09 2.75
C LEU A 142 13.93 -11.85 3.01
N GLU A 143 14.39 -10.60 2.98
CA GLU A 143 15.75 -10.23 3.41
C GLU A 143 16.10 -10.64 4.85
N GLY A 144 15.09 -10.91 5.70
CA GLY A 144 15.28 -11.43 7.05
C GLY A 144 15.66 -12.92 7.10
N TYR A 145 15.41 -13.66 6.03
CA TYR A 145 15.55 -15.12 5.97
C TYR A 145 16.55 -15.60 4.91
N VAL A 146 16.72 -14.84 3.83
CA VAL A 146 17.66 -15.14 2.74
C VAL A 146 18.59 -13.95 2.48
N SER A 147 19.59 -14.14 1.63
CA SER A 147 20.49 -13.05 1.26
C SER A 147 19.75 -11.91 0.55
N LYS A 148 20.21 -10.67 0.72
CA LYS A 148 19.63 -9.52 0.00
C LYS A 148 19.68 -9.71 -1.51
N GLU A 149 20.67 -10.42 -2.03
CA GLU A 149 20.83 -10.67 -3.46
C GLU A 149 19.73 -11.62 -3.97
N LEU A 150 19.39 -12.65 -3.20
CA LEU A 150 18.27 -13.55 -3.49
C LEU A 150 16.92 -12.82 -3.37
N ALA A 151 16.70 -12.06 -2.30
CA ALA A 151 15.45 -11.30 -2.12
C ALA A 151 15.23 -10.27 -3.25
N ASN A 152 16.28 -9.53 -3.64
CA ASN A 152 16.23 -8.61 -4.78
C ASN A 152 16.01 -9.35 -6.10
N GLY A 153 16.61 -10.53 -6.27
CA GLY A 153 16.41 -11.36 -7.47
C GLY A 153 14.95 -11.78 -7.67
N LEU A 154 14.14 -11.84 -6.61
CA LEU A 154 12.73 -12.21 -6.66
C LEU A 154 11.80 -11.03 -6.88
N TYR A 155 11.97 -9.96 -6.13
CA TYR A 155 11.01 -8.84 -6.09
C TYR A 155 11.47 -7.58 -6.86
N ASN A 156 12.74 -7.51 -7.25
CA ASN A 156 13.30 -6.37 -7.99
C ASN A 156 13.65 -6.76 -9.44
N LYS A 157 12.73 -7.48 -10.09
CA LYS A 157 12.82 -7.89 -11.48
C LYS A 157 12.42 -6.75 -12.43
N PRO A 158 12.88 -6.78 -13.69
CA PRO A 158 12.34 -5.91 -14.74
C PRO A 158 10.81 -5.99 -14.81
N GLU A 159 10.16 -4.87 -15.13
CA GLU A 159 8.69 -4.78 -15.13
C GLU A 159 8.04 -5.80 -16.08
N GLU A 160 8.65 -6.06 -17.24
CA GLU A 160 8.19 -7.08 -18.19
C GLU A 160 8.20 -8.50 -17.59
N GLU A 161 9.21 -8.83 -16.79
CA GLU A 161 9.29 -10.12 -16.09
C GLU A 161 8.25 -10.21 -14.97
N GLY A 162 8.04 -9.12 -14.23
CA GLY A 162 6.99 -9.04 -13.21
C GLY A 162 5.59 -9.23 -13.81
N ILE A 163 5.30 -8.60 -14.94
CA ILE A 163 4.03 -8.80 -15.66
C ILE A 163 3.89 -10.24 -16.16
N ALA A 164 4.97 -10.86 -16.67
CA ALA A 164 4.93 -12.25 -17.10
C ALA A 164 4.60 -13.19 -15.92
N LEU A 165 5.18 -12.92 -14.74
CA LEU A 165 4.88 -13.62 -13.49
C LEU A 165 3.42 -13.48 -13.08
N ASP A 166 2.89 -12.27 -13.11
CA ASP A 166 1.49 -11.99 -12.76
C ASP A 166 0.53 -12.76 -13.69
N LYS A 167 0.84 -12.82 -14.99
CA LYS A 167 0.04 -13.58 -15.97
C LYS A 167 0.08 -15.08 -15.72
N GLU A 168 1.25 -15.63 -15.40
CA GLU A 168 1.39 -17.04 -15.02
C GLU A 168 0.60 -17.34 -13.74
N PHE A 169 0.66 -16.46 -12.75
CA PHE A 169 -0.13 -16.57 -11.52
C PHE A 169 -1.63 -16.61 -11.82
N VAL A 170 -2.15 -15.65 -12.60
CA VAL A 170 -3.57 -15.61 -12.98
C VAL A 170 -3.98 -16.88 -13.73
N ARG A 171 -3.17 -17.35 -14.69
CA ARG A 171 -3.46 -18.59 -15.43
C ARG A 171 -3.56 -19.78 -14.49
N LEU A 172 -2.55 -19.98 -13.64
CA LEU A 172 -2.51 -21.12 -12.73
C LEU A 172 -3.66 -21.07 -11.72
N ALA A 173 -3.98 -19.90 -11.17
CA ALA A 173 -5.10 -19.74 -10.24
C ALA A 173 -6.45 -20.08 -10.87
N LYS A 174 -6.67 -19.67 -12.13
CA LYS A 174 -7.87 -20.06 -12.88
C LYS A 174 -7.95 -21.57 -13.09
N GLU A 175 -6.83 -22.21 -13.44
CA GLU A 175 -6.80 -23.65 -13.67
C GLU A 175 -7.02 -24.46 -12.38
N VAL A 176 -6.51 -23.99 -11.24
CA VAL A 176 -6.84 -24.57 -9.92
C VAL A 176 -8.34 -24.54 -9.70
N LYS A 177 -8.99 -23.37 -9.82
CA LYS A 177 -10.44 -23.24 -9.63
C LYS A 177 -11.24 -24.07 -10.66
N ARG A 178 -10.75 -24.21 -11.89
CA ARG A 178 -11.39 -25.03 -12.96
C ARG A 178 -11.32 -26.53 -12.67
N LEU A 179 -10.21 -27.00 -12.09
CA LEU A 179 -9.93 -28.43 -11.86
C LEU A 179 -10.28 -28.89 -10.44
N PHE A 180 -10.57 -27.96 -9.53
CA PHE A 180 -10.98 -28.24 -8.18
C PHE A 180 -12.14 -29.26 -8.13
N GLY A 181 -12.03 -30.23 -7.22
CA GLY A 181 -12.99 -31.33 -7.06
C GLY A 181 -12.73 -32.57 -7.92
N ARG A 182 -11.73 -32.54 -8.82
CA ARG A 182 -11.24 -33.76 -9.50
C ARG A 182 -10.32 -34.58 -8.61
N GLU A 183 -10.13 -35.85 -8.98
CA GLU A 183 -9.16 -36.74 -8.34
C GLU A 183 -7.74 -36.18 -8.46
N ILE A 184 -6.95 -36.26 -7.39
CA ILE A 184 -5.60 -35.67 -7.35
C ILE A 184 -4.65 -36.35 -8.33
N GLU A 185 -4.90 -37.61 -8.69
CA GLU A 185 -4.12 -38.38 -9.66
C GLU A 185 -4.50 -38.11 -11.12
N ASP A 186 -5.57 -37.33 -11.36
CA ASP A 186 -6.01 -36.97 -12.71
C ASP A 186 -4.85 -36.36 -13.50
N SER A 187 -4.69 -36.80 -14.75
CA SER A 187 -3.60 -36.36 -15.61
C SER A 187 -3.58 -34.84 -15.86
N GLU A 188 -4.74 -34.17 -15.90
CA GLU A 188 -4.83 -32.71 -16.03
C GLU A 188 -4.41 -32.01 -14.74
N VAL A 189 -4.79 -32.56 -13.58
CA VAL A 189 -4.38 -32.04 -12.26
C VAL A 189 -2.88 -32.17 -12.08
N GLN A 190 -2.31 -33.34 -12.37
CA GLN A 190 -0.87 -33.56 -12.27
C GLN A 190 -0.07 -32.75 -13.29
N LYS A 191 -0.65 -32.43 -14.44
CA LYS A 191 -0.05 -31.51 -15.41
C LYS A 191 -0.04 -30.07 -14.87
N LEU A 192 -1.15 -29.61 -14.27
CA LEU A 192 -1.22 -28.31 -13.61
C LEU A 192 -0.14 -28.18 -12.52
N VAL A 193 -0.01 -29.20 -11.66
CA VAL A 193 1.00 -29.22 -10.59
C VAL A 193 2.42 -29.19 -11.15
N ASP A 194 2.71 -29.96 -12.21
CA ASP A 194 4.01 -29.91 -12.90
C ASP A 194 4.32 -28.50 -13.45
N GLU A 195 3.35 -27.87 -14.11
CA GLU A 195 3.48 -26.49 -14.62
C GLU A 195 3.71 -25.49 -13.48
N HIS A 196 2.97 -25.62 -12.37
CA HIS A 196 3.13 -24.81 -11.17
C HIS A 196 4.54 -24.96 -10.57
N MET A 197 5.01 -26.20 -10.37
CA MET A 197 6.34 -26.48 -9.83
C MET A 197 7.46 -25.95 -10.72
N LYS A 198 7.33 -26.09 -12.04
CA LYS A 198 8.29 -25.54 -13.02
C LYS A 198 8.32 -24.02 -13.01
N ALA A 199 7.15 -23.37 -12.92
CA ALA A 199 7.07 -21.92 -12.78
C ALA A 199 7.77 -21.47 -11.49
N THR A 200 7.41 -22.06 -10.35
CA THR A 200 8.03 -21.72 -9.05
C THR A 200 9.54 -21.92 -9.10
N LEU A 201 10.04 -23.03 -9.63
CA LEU A 201 11.49 -23.28 -9.75
C LEU A 201 12.18 -22.25 -10.65
N LYS A 202 11.57 -21.90 -11.80
CA LYS A 202 12.12 -20.92 -12.75
C LYS A 202 12.29 -19.54 -12.12
N TYR A 203 11.35 -19.12 -11.28
CA TYR A 203 11.30 -17.75 -10.78
C TYR A 203 11.85 -17.58 -9.37
N VAL A 204 11.64 -18.58 -8.50
CA VAL A 204 12.12 -18.61 -7.11
C VAL A 204 13.55 -19.14 -7.02
N GLY A 205 13.90 -20.09 -7.88
CA GLY A 205 15.18 -20.79 -7.84
C GLY A 205 15.22 -21.89 -6.76
N GLU A 206 16.00 -22.93 -7.02
CA GLU A 206 16.09 -24.13 -6.16
C GLU A 206 16.63 -23.80 -4.76
N GLU A 207 17.66 -22.95 -4.68
CA GLU A 207 18.27 -22.53 -3.42
C GLU A 207 17.29 -21.77 -2.52
N THR A 208 16.50 -20.86 -3.10
CA THR A 208 15.51 -20.08 -2.35
C THR A 208 14.34 -20.97 -1.92
N MET A 209 13.87 -21.86 -2.79
CA MET A 209 12.81 -22.82 -2.46
C MET A 209 13.23 -23.72 -1.29
N TYR A 210 14.47 -24.24 -1.32
CA TYR A 210 15.02 -25.03 -0.22
C TYR A 210 15.17 -24.23 1.08
N SER A 211 15.58 -22.96 0.98
CA SER A 211 15.73 -22.09 2.14
C SER A 211 14.38 -21.75 2.78
N LEU A 212 13.34 -21.49 1.97
CA LEU A 212 11.98 -21.24 2.43
C LEU A 212 11.35 -22.50 3.04
N GLY A 213 11.56 -23.68 2.45
CA GLY A 213 11.04 -24.95 2.97
C GLY A 213 11.60 -25.39 4.32
N LYS A 214 12.62 -24.70 4.86
CA LYS A 214 13.18 -24.93 6.19
C LYS A 214 12.61 -24.03 7.28
N LEU A 215 11.81 -23.03 6.90
CA LEU A 215 11.30 -22.06 7.85
C LEU A 215 10.05 -22.60 8.54
N GLU A 216 10.11 -22.74 9.87
CA GLU A 216 8.95 -23.08 10.70
C GLU A 216 8.15 -21.81 11.05
N ASN A 217 6.81 -21.89 11.06
CA ASN A 217 5.89 -20.81 11.47
C ASN A 217 5.90 -19.51 10.64
N VAL A 218 6.27 -19.59 9.35
CA VAL A 218 6.27 -18.45 8.41
C VAL A 218 4.89 -18.05 7.90
N GLU A 219 3.94 -18.99 7.96
CA GLU A 219 2.64 -18.89 7.28
C GLU A 219 1.84 -17.65 7.69
N GLU A 220 1.71 -17.32 8.98
CA GLU A 220 0.73 -16.31 9.40
C GLU A 220 1.09 -14.86 8.99
N GLN A 221 2.37 -14.47 9.08
CA GLN A 221 2.80 -13.13 8.64
C GLN A 221 2.91 -13.01 7.13
N TYR A 222 3.33 -14.08 6.46
CA TYR A 222 3.50 -14.09 5.01
C TYR A 222 2.15 -14.16 4.28
N ASN A 223 1.20 -14.95 4.79
CA ASN A 223 -0.15 -15.08 4.22
C ASN A 223 -0.92 -13.76 4.27
N ASN A 224 -0.65 -12.90 5.26
CA ASN A 224 -1.21 -11.54 5.29
C ASN A 224 -0.66 -10.63 4.18
N MET A 225 0.56 -10.90 3.68
CA MET A 225 1.19 -10.17 2.58
C MET A 225 0.89 -10.79 1.20
N MET A 226 0.54 -12.07 1.16
CA MET A 226 0.09 -12.81 -0.02
C MET A 226 -1.20 -13.58 0.31
N PRO A 227 -2.37 -12.91 0.30
CA PRO A 227 -3.63 -13.59 0.53
C PRO A 227 -3.85 -14.61 -0.59
N SER A 228 -4.19 -15.82 -0.20
CA SER A 228 -4.51 -16.91 -1.13
C SER A 228 -5.71 -16.51 -2.01
N PRO A 229 -5.67 -16.79 -3.32
CA PRO A 229 -6.85 -16.66 -4.19
C PRO A 229 -7.83 -17.83 -4.01
N TYR A 230 -7.54 -18.76 -3.10
CA TYR A 230 -8.27 -20.00 -2.91
C TYR A 230 -9.05 -20.01 -1.60
N THR A 231 -10.17 -20.73 -1.59
CA THR A 231 -10.84 -21.15 -0.37
C THR A 231 -10.00 -22.19 0.38
N GLU A 232 -10.31 -22.41 1.66
CA GLU A 232 -9.63 -23.44 2.47
C GLU A 232 -9.72 -24.85 1.83
N GLU A 233 -10.85 -25.18 1.19
CA GLU A 233 -11.04 -26.47 0.52
C GLU A 233 -10.20 -26.58 -0.77
N GLU A 234 -10.16 -25.51 -1.57
CA GLU A 234 -9.33 -25.43 -2.78
C GLU A 234 -7.83 -25.52 -2.45
N GLU A 235 -7.40 -24.87 -1.36
CA GLU A 235 -6.02 -24.89 -0.89
C GLU A 235 -5.63 -26.28 -0.35
N ALA A 236 -6.49 -26.93 0.44
CA ALA A 236 -6.26 -28.30 0.89
C ALA A 236 -6.14 -29.28 -0.30
N TRP A 237 -7.06 -29.19 -1.27
CA TRP A 237 -7.02 -30.02 -2.48
C TRP A 237 -5.74 -29.81 -3.31
N LEU A 238 -5.31 -28.56 -3.47
CA LEU A 238 -4.09 -28.24 -4.19
C LEU A 238 -2.85 -28.78 -3.47
N ASN A 239 -2.81 -28.65 -2.14
CA ASN A 239 -1.72 -29.19 -1.31
C ASN A 239 -1.61 -30.72 -1.43
N ASP A 240 -2.74 -31.44 -1.37
CA ASP A 240 -2.76 -32.90 -1.58
C ASP A 240 -2.25 -33.30 -2.97
N ALA A 241 -2.66 -32.55 -4.01
CA ALA A 241 -2.21 -32.78 -5.38
C ALA A 241 -0.70 -32.53 -5.56
N MET A 242 -0.17 -31.49 -4.90
CA MET A 242 1.27 -31.18 -4.87
C MET A 242 2.07 -32.24 -4.10
N GLU A 243 1.58 -32.68 -2.94
CA GLU A 243 2.24 -33.74 -2.16
C GLU A 243 2.32 -35.04 -2.96
N TYR A 244 1.22 -35.47 -3.57
CA TYR A 244 1.20 -36.64 -4.44
C TYR A 244 2.23 -36.54 -5.58
N TYR A 245 2.28 -35.37 -6.24
CA TYR A 245 3.26 -35.11 -7.30
C TYR A 245 4.70 -35.21 -6.78
N MET A 246 5.01 -34.62 -5.63
CA MET A 246 6.34 -34.64 -5.04
C MET A 246 6.78 -36.05 -4.64
N ILE A 247 5.89 -36.85 -4.04
CA ILE A 247 6.15 -38.25 -3.70
C ILE A 247 6.45 -39.06 -4.96
N ARG A 248 5.60 -38.92 -5.99
CA ARG A 248 5.75 -39.66 -7.24
C ARG A 248 7.07 -39.35 -7.98
N ASN A 249 7.54 -38.11 -7.87
CA ASN A 249 8.79 -37.67 -8.50
C ASN A 249 10.01 -37.76 -7.57
N GLY A 250 9.87 -38.34 -6.37
CA GLY A 250 10.97 -38.52 -5.41
C GLY A 250 11.51 -37.22 -4.82
N MET A 251 10.72 -36.14 -4.84
CA MET A 251 11.06 -34.82 -4.31
C MET A 251 10.72 -34.68 -2.82
N TYR A 252 9.86 -35.55 -2.29
CA TYR A 252 9.43 -35.56 -0.89
C TYR A 252 9.34 -36.99 -0.35
N SER A 253 9.66 -37.16 0.93
CA SER A 253 9.46 -38.40 1.68
C SER A 253 8.74 -38.03 2.97
N PRO A 254 7.48 -38.44 3.17
CA PRO A 254 6.73 -38.09 4.37
C PRO A 254 7.47 -38.59 5.62
N PRO A 255 7.45 -37.82 6.73
CA PRO A 255 7.95 -38.31 8.00
C PRO A 255 7.15 -39.57 8.41
N GLN A 256 7.88 -40.61 8.84
CA GLN A 256 7.31 -41.88 9.33
C GLN A 256 6.58 -41.71 10.66
#